data_AF-A0A8D8ZXL5-F1
#
_entry.id   AF-A0A8D8ZXL5-F1
#
_cell.length_a   1.000
_cell.length_b   1.000
_cell.length_c   1.000
_cell.angle_alpha   90.00
_cell.angle_beta   90.00
_cell.angle_gamma   90.00
#
_symmetry.space_group_name_H-M   'P 1'
#
loop_
_entity.id
_entity.type
_entity.pdbx_description
1 polymer ?
#
loop_
_entity_poly.entity_id
_entity_poly.type
_entity_poly.pdbx_seq_one_letter_code
_entity_poly.pdbx_strand_id
1 'polypeptide(L)'
;MKISAKIEVSNRNHACLGSNMKKRAVYSTLSIGKVSRTGDFKILYCTKSMVSPKQYTIKNNVEKVFTKFIKEGKATIRFKCPPEDIIIAHDDGRTLMSFLTILMKVLKNEPVHTTHVLNPQDTKVPSKPKTALVVDSLKEYWFEFPRTLVSLVASNIGLDDIANKVRPLLQLRVLDLSKNIISELPEYLGNLPLSELNVSQNELNYKSNWNWMKRPCIQKTLNKLVLNQNKMIKLPPLLYKFHNLTELYLSGSHLVTVPTWLCTSFTNLRVLDLSGNEMVFLPASFQDLRNIDRLNPPSMSQSDELPFDPDSRAFPSLKSLAAKYVFPERYKLSNKSCPESLIVYLYSCINYCKCGRRSYTLDSPLAGSQLRLEAQGSWFDTFGSPCARVWILYQPCLSRTKQCGDQSV
;
A
#
# COMPACT_ATOMS: atom_id res chain seq x y z
N MET A 1 -26.61 27.75 8.69
CA MET A 1 -25.70 26.58 8.56
C MET A 1 -24.28 27.04 8.84
N LYS A 2 -23.48 26.25 9.56
CA LYS A 2 -22.06 26.53 9.89
C LYS A 2 -21.20 25.43 9.27
N ILE A 3 -20.09 25.80 8.63
CA ILE A 3 -19.09 24.88 8.08
C ILE A 3 -17.69 25.28 8.54
N SER A 4 -16.78 24.30 8.54
CA SER A 4 -15.40 24.45 8.97
C SER A 4 -14.50 23.96 7.85
N ALA A 5 -13.69 24.85 7.30
CA ALA A 5 -12.91 24.58 6.09
C ALA A 5 -11.57 25.32 6.11
N LYS A 6 -10.66 24.91 5.23
CA LYS A 6 -9.49 25.72 4.90
C LYS A 6 -9.93 26.83 3.96
N ILE A 7 -9.77 28.08 4.38
CA ILE A 7 -10.27 29.24 3.66
C ILE A 7 -9.15 30.22 3.39
N GLU A 8 -9.05 30.63 2.14
CA GLU A 8 -8.21 31.73 1.68
C GLU A 8 -9.10 32.90 1.28
N VAL A 9 -8.79 34.09 1.79
CA VAL A 9 -9.47 35.33 1.41
C VAL A 9 -8.48 36.15 0.59
N SER A 10 -8.74 36.25 -0.70
CA SER A 10 -7.91 36.99 -1.64
C SER A 10 -8.56 38.34 -1.95
N ASN A 11 -7.85 39.44 -1.71
CA ASN A 11 -8.32 40.77 -2.07
C ASN A 11 -7.87 41.13 -3.49
N ARG A 12 -8.84 41.37 -4.37
CA ARG A 12 -8.59 41.60 -5.80
C ARG A 12 -7.89 42.92 -6.07
N ASN A 13 -8.01 43.92 -5.19
CA ASN A 13 -7.30 45.19 -5.32
C ASN A 13 -5.80 45.07 -4.97
N HIS A 14 -5.40 43.99 -4.27
CA HIS A 14 -4.01 43.73 -3.88
C HIS A 14 -3.40 42.54 -4.64
N ALA A 15 -4.10 41.97 -5.63
CA ALA A 15 -3.69 40.77 -6.35
C ALA A 15 -2.42 40.95 -7.22
N CYS A 16 -2.01 42.19 -7.47
CA CYS A 16 -0.80 42.55 -8.23
C CYS A 16 0.47 42.63 -7.38
N LEU A 17 0.38 42.50 -6.05
CA LEU A 17 1.55 42.51 -5.16
C LEU A 17 2.17 41.09 -5.12
N GLY A 18 3.49 41.01 -5.25
CA GLY A 18 4.24 39.76 -5.45
C GLY A 18 3.89 38.61 -4.49
N SER A 19 4.30 37.39 -4.87
CA SER A 19 4.02 36.09 -4.23
C SER A 19 4.15 36.04 -2.70
N ASN A 20 4.88 36.97 -2.09
CA ASN A 20 5.10 37.07 -0.64
C ASN A 20 3.90 37.63 0.16
N MET A 21 2.86 38.20 -0.47
CA MET A 21 1.68 38.76 0.24
C MET A 21 0.37 37.98 0.04
N LYS A 22 0.38 36.84 -0.67
CA LYS A 22 -0.79 35.96 -0.73
C LYS A 22 -1.04 35.35 0.65
N LYS A 23 -2.15 35.74 1.30
CA LYS A 23 -2.54 35.18 2.60
C LYS A 23 -2.77 33.67 2.43
N ARG A 24 -1.97 32.87 3.14
CA ARG A 24 -2.10 31.41 3.13
C ARG A 24 -3.49 31.01 3.62
N ALA A 25 -4.08 29.99 3.00
CA ALA A 25 -5.37 29.45 3.42
C ALA A 25 -5.32 28.99 4.90
N VAL A 26 -6.21 29.54 5.73
CA VAL A 26 -6.30 29.29 7.18
C VAL A 26 -7.54 28.48 7.49
N TYR A 27 -7.45 27.53 8.43
CA TYR A 27 -8.64 26.82 8.89
C TYR A 27 -9.58 27.75 9.64
N SER A 28 -10.79 27.87 9.13
CA SER A 28 -11.71 28.95 9.43
C SER A 28 -13.16 28.45 9.39
N THR A 29 -14.06 29.20 10.00
CA THR A 29 -15.49 28.90 9.99
C THR A 29 -16.21 29.85 9.04
N LEU A 30 -17.12 29.29 8.22
CA LEU A 30 -18.14 30.05 7.50
C LEU A 30 -19.53 29.71 8.03
N SER A 31 -20.31 30.73 8.32
CA SER A 31 -21.70 30.57 8.73
C SER A 31 -22.61 31.40 7.83
N ILE A 32 -23.68 30.79 7.31
CA ILE A 32 -24.73 31.47 6.56
C ILE A 32 -26.02 31.51 7.40
N GLY A 33 -26.61 32.68 7.53
CA GLY A 33 -27.83 32.91 8.30
C GLY A 33 -28.20 34.40 8.40
N LYS A 34 -29.20 34.72 9.21
CA LYS A 34 -29.59 36.11 9.50
C LYS A 34 -29.01 36.56 10.83
N VAL A 35 -28.58 37.83 10.92
CA VAL A 35 -28.06 38.42 12.18
C VAL A 35 -29.21 38.86 13.10
N SER A 36 -30.40 39.10 12.56
CA SER A 36 -31.63 39.39 13.30
C SER A 36 -32.83 38.70 12.63
N ARG A 37 -33.97 38.55 13.33
CA ARG A 37 -35.16 37.86 12.77
C ARG A 37 -35.66 38.48 11.46
N THR A 38 -35.54 39.81 11.33
CA THR A 38 -35.97 40.60 10.17
C THR A 38 -34.83 40.96 9.20
N GLY A 39 -33.59 40.64 9.54
CA GLY A 39 -32.42 41.03 8.76
C GLY A 39 -32.17 40.19 7.52
N ASP A 40 -31.37 40.74 6.60
CA ASP A 40 -30.88 40.03 5.44
C ASP A 40 -29.91 38.91 5.82
N PHE A 41 -29.83 37.90 4.95
CA PHE A 41 -28.83 36.84 5.08
C PHE A 41 -27.42 37.38 4.87
N LYS A 42 -26.53 37.02 5.79
CA LYS A 42 -25.09 37.33 5.73
C LYS A 42 -24.27 36.06 5.85
N ILE A 43 -23.06 36.12 5.31
CA ILE A 43 -22.00 35.14 5.56
C ILE A 43 -21.07 35.72 6.63
N LEU A 44 -20.87 34.97 7.71
CA LEU A 44 -19.84 35.27 8.71
C LEU A 44 -18.61 34.40 8.44
N TYR A 45 -17.46 35.05 8.39
CA TYR A 45 -16.14 34.43 8.30
C TYR A 45 -15.39 34.65 9.60
N CYS A 46 -14.95 33.57 10.25
CA CYS A 46 -14.21 33.64 11.51
C CYS A 46 -12.93 32.80 11.45
N THR A 47 -11.83 33.34 12.00
CA THR A 47 -10.53 32.68 12.13
C THR A 47 -10.01 32.81 13.55
N LYS A 48 -9.08 31.93 13.97
CA LYS A 48 -8.53 31.97 15.34
C LYS A 48 -7.86 33.30 15.72
N SER A 49 -7.35 34.03 14.73
CA SER A 49 -6.64 35.30 14.95
C SER A 49 -7.57 36.53 14.91
N MET A 50 -8.84 36.35 14.59
CA MET A 50 -9.79 37.48 14.47
C MET A 50 -10.44 37.78 15.81
N VAL A 51 -10.35 39.05 16.24
CA VAL A 51 -11.06 39.58 17.42
C VAL A 51 -12.58 39.59 17.19
N SER A 52 -13.01 39.80 15.94
CA SER A 52 -14.42 39.80 15.54
C SER A 52 -14.61 39.14 14.17
N PRO A 53 -15.71 38.39 13.96
CA PRO A 53 -15.98 37.75 12.68
C PRO A 53 -16.25 38.78 11.58
N LYS A 54 -15.65 38.58 10.41
CA LYS A 54 -15.88 39.41 9.22
C LYS A 54 -17.22 39.05 8.59
N GLN A 55 -18.03 40.05 8.26
CA GLN A 55 -19.37 39.85 7.71
C GLN A 55 -19.41 40.21 6.23
N TYR A 56 -20.05 39.36 5.43
CA TYR A 56 -20.33 39.63 4.02
C TYR A 56 -21.84 39.61 3.79
N THR A 57 -22.38 40.71 3.26
CA THR A 57 -23.75 40.75 2.77
C THR A 57 -23.86 39.85 1.52
N ILE A 58 -24.96 39.11 1.39
CA ILE A 58 -25.17 38.20 0.25
C ILE A 58 -25.93 38.92 -0.87
N LYS A 59 -27.08 39.51 -0.53
CA LYS A 59 -27.98 40.18 -1.47
C LYS A 59 -27.25 41.30 -2.20
N ASN A 60 -27.34 41.32 -3.52
CA ASN A 60 -26.70 42.28 -4.44
C ASN A 60 -25.16 42.39 -4.38
N ASN A 61 -24.50 41.56 -3.57
CA ASN A 61 -23.06 41.67 -3.31
C ASN A 61 -22.26 40.44 -3.76
N VAL A 62 -22.86 39.26 -3.86
CA VAL A 62 -22.20 38.11 -4.51
C VAL A 62 -22.21 38.34 -6.02
N GLU A 63 -21.02 38.42 -6.62
CA GLU A 63 -20.83 38.61 -8.06
C GLU A 63 -20.93 37.26 -8.80
N LYS A 64 -20.26 36.22 -8.28
CA LYS A 64 -20.23 34.89 -8.89
C LYS A 64 -19.85 33.83 -7.86
N VAL A 65 -20.34 32.60 -8.06
CA VAL A 65 -19.93 31.42 -7.28
C VAL A 65 -19.36 30.38 -8.24
N PHE A 66 -18.12 29.96 -8.01
CA PHE A 66 -17.40 28.97 -8.82
C PHE A 66 -17.47 27.60 -8.13
N THR A 67 -18.03 26.61 -8.82
CA THR A 67 -18.27 25.25 -8.29
C THR A 67 -17.68 24.14 -9.15
N LYS A 68 -16.79 24.46 -10.11
CA LYS A 68 -16.21 23.50 -11.06
C LYS A 68 -15.59 22.27 -10.38
N PHE A 69 -14.96 22.46 -9.22
CA PHE A 69 -14.24 21.42 -8.47
C PHE A 69 -14.97 21.01 -7.18
N ILE A 70 -16.29 21.14 -7.14
CA ILE A 70 -17.06 20.88 -5.92
C ILE A 70 -17.03 19.41 -5.47
N LYS A 71 -16.88 18.48 -6.43
CA LYS A 71 -16.65 17.05 -6.16
C LYS A 71 -15.33 16.80 -5.41
N GLU A 72 -14.35 17.69 -5.58
CA GLU A 72 -13.08 17.68 -4.85
C GLU A 72 -13.13 18.51 -3.55
N GLY A 73 -14.31 19.03 -3.17
CA GLY A 73 -14.47 19.87 -1.98
C GLY A 73 -13.98 21.31 -2.14
N LYS A 74 -13.83 21.81 -3.37
CA LYS A 74 -13.35 23.17 -3.65
C LYS A 74 -14.46 24.06 -4.22
N ALA A 75 -14.56 25.29 -3.72
CA ALA A 75 -15.45 26.31 -4.26
C ALA A 75 -14.87 27.72 -4.05
N THR A 76 -15.34 28.69 -4.83
CA THR A 76 -14.95 30.10 -4.65
C THR A 76 -16.19 30.98 -4.69
N ILE A 77 -16.34 31.86 -3.71
CA ILE A 77 -17.42 32.87 -3.66
C ILE A 77 -16.78 34.23 -3.86
N ARG A 78 -17.22 34.95 -4.88
CA ARG A 78 -16.70 36.27 -5.25
C ARG A 78 -17.66 37.37 -4.83
N PHE A 79 -17.16 38.32 -4.05
CA PHE A 79 -17.94 39.46 -3.56
C PHE A 79 -17.56 40.75 -4.27
N LYS A 80 -18.55 41.60 -4.56
CA LYS A 80 -18.36 42.93 -5.14
C LYS A 80 -17.72 43.89 -4.12
N CYS A 81 -18.23 43.89 -2.89
CA CYS A 81 -17.76 44.75 -1.80
C CYS A 81 -17.71 43.99 -0.44
N PRO A 82 -16.55 43.91 0.23
CA PRO A 82 -15.23 44.24 -0.30
C PRO A 82 -14.90 43.36 -1.52
N PRO A 83 -14.05 43.80 -2.47
CA PRO A 83 -13.73 43.08 -3.70
C PRO A 83 -12.83 41.87 -3.41
N GLU A 84 -13.39 40.87 -2.75
CA GLU A 84 -12.67 39.71 -2.22
C GLU A 84 -13.24 38.40 -2.75
N ASP A 85 -12.34 37.44 -3.00
CA ASP A 85 -12.66 36.07 -3.34
C ASP A 85 -12.43 35.19 -2.10
N ILE A 86 -13.49 34.55 -1.61
CA ILE A 86 -13.42 33.52 -0.56
C ILE A 86 -13.23 32.18 -1.24
N ILE A 87 -12.02 31.63 -1.16
CA ILE A 87 -11.66 30.32 -1.70
C ILE A 87 -11.80 29.29 -0.58
N ILE A 88 -12.67 28.31 -0.78
CA ILE A 88 -13.03 27.30 0.21
C ILE A 88 -12.49 25.95 -0.24
N ALA A 89 -11.71 25.31 0.62
CA ALA A 89 -11.34 23.90 0.52
C ALA A 89 -11.90 23.18 1.75
N HIS A 90 -12.97 22.41 1.55
CA HIS A 90 -13.67 21.65 2.58
C HIS A 90 -13.45 20.15 2.36
N ASP A 91 -13.22 19.41 3.43
CA ASP A 91 -12.84 18.01 3.34
C ASP A 91 -14.00 17.07 2.96
N ASP A 92 -15.23 17.45 3.34
CA ASP A 92 -16.45 16.79 2.88
C ASP A 92 -17.18 17.64 1.81
N GLY A 93 -17.09 17.21 0.55
CA GLY A 93 -17.78 17.87 -0.56
C GLY A 93 -19.31 17.91 -0.40
N ARG A 94 -19.92 16.96 0.35
CA ARG A 94 -21.37 16.97 0.59
C ARG A 94 -21.79 18.10 1.50
N THR A 95 -21.06 18.33 2.58
CA THR A 95 -21.33 19.46 3.49
C THR A 95 -21.15 20.80 2.79
N LEU A 96 -20.11 20.91 1.95
CA LEU A 96 -19.90 22.11 1.14
C LEU A 96 -21.03 22.31 0.11
N MET A 97 -21.48 21.23 -0.54
CA MET A 97 -22.65 21.27 -1.42
C MET A 97 -23.90 21.74 -0.70
N SER A 98 -24.20 21.20 0.48
CA SER A 98 -25.34 21.65 1.28
C SER A 98 -25.25 23.13 1.64
N PHE A 99 -24.05 23.61 2.02
CA PHE A 99 -23.82 25.03 2.31
C PHE A 99 -24.05 25.91 1.07
N LEU A 100 -23.50 25.52 -0.07
CA LEU A 100 -23.66 26.26 -1.33
C LEU A 100 -25.09 26.21 -1.84
N THR A 101 -25.83 25.12 -1.65
CA THR A 101 -27.25 25.04 -1.99
C THR A 101 -28.05 26.08 -1.21
N ILE A 102 -27.79 26.25 0.09
CA ILE A 102 -28.43 27.30 0.88
C ILE A 102 -28.07 28.68 0.33
N LEU A 103 -26.79 28.93 0.03
CA LEU A 103 -26.35 30.20 -0.56
C LEU A 103 -27.08 30.49 -1.88
N MET A 104 -27.20 29.50 -2.77
CA MET A 104 -27.89 29.65 -4.05
C MET A 104 -29.38 29.93 -3.87
N LYS A 105 -30.05 29.28 -2.90
CA LYS A 105 -31.46 29.57 -2.57
C LYS A 105 -31.63 31.02 -2.09
N VAL A 106 -30.74 31.49 -1.22
CA VAL A 106 -30.74 32.89 -0.75
C VAL A 106 -30.53 33.86 -1.92
N LEU A 107 -29.62 33.57 -2.85
CA LEU A 107 -29.40 34.42 -4.03
C LEU A 107 -30.61 34.49 -4.98
N LYS A 108 -31.40 33.41 -5.04
CA LYS A 108 -32.65 33.34 -5.83
C LYS A 108 -33.88 33.88 -5.09
N ASN A 109 -33.73 34.39 -3.86
CA ASN A 109 -34.83 34.78 -2.97
C ASN A 109 -35.84 33.65 -2.70
N GLU A 110 -35.40 32.39 -2.73
CA GLU A 110 -36.22 31.24 -2.35
C GLU A 110 -36.38 31.15 -0.81
N PRO A 111 -37.49 30.59 -0.30
CA PRO A 111 -37.67 30.42 1.14
C PRO A 111 -36.62 29.47 1.73
N VAL A 112 -35.85 29.96 2.70
CA VAL A 112 -34.88 29.17 3.47
C VAL A 112 -35.32 29.12 4.92
N HIS A 113 -35.70 27.93 5.39
CA HIS A 113 -35.96 27.69 6.80
C HIS A 113 -34.63 27.60 7.56
N THR A 114 -34.19 28.71 8.16
CA THR A 114 -33.11 28.70 9.14
C THR A 114 -33.68 29.03 10.52
N THR A 115 -33.64 28.06 11.43
CA THR A 115 -34.09 28.20 12.84
C THR A 115 -33.13 29.01 13.71
N HIS A 116 -31.92 29.29 13.24
CA HIS A 116 -30.86 29.92 14.04
C HIS A 116 -30.45 31.30 13.51
N VAL A 117 -30.52 32.29 14.41
CA VAL A 117 -29.89 33.60 14.26
C VAL A 117 -28.38 33.42 14.43
N LEU A 118 -27.59 34.06 13.57
CA LEU A 118 -26.14 34.04 13.67
C LEU A 118 -25.70 34.77 14.93
N ASN A 119 -25.12 34.04 15.90
CA ASN A 119 -24.49 34.65 17.07
C ASN A 119 -22.98 34.82 16.82
N PRO A 120 -22.46 36.07 16.76
CA PRO A 120 -21.03 36.33 16.53
C PRO A 120 -20.11 35.74 17.61
N GLN A 121 -20.59 35.60 18.84
CA GLN A 121 -19.81 35.08 19.98
C GLN A 121 -19.69 33.55 20.00
N ASP A 122 -20.49 32.83 19.21
CA ASP A 122 -20.54 31.37 19.20
C ASP A 122 -19.55 30.72 18.19
N THR A 123 -18.52 31.48 17.84
CA THR A 123 -17.51 31.10 16.85
C THR A 123 -16.26 30.55 17.53
N LYS A 124 -16.41 29.48 18.33
CA LYS A 124 -15.28 28.57 18.58
C LYS A 124 -14.78 28.08 17.21
N VAL A 125 -13.63 28.59 16.78
CA VAL A 125 -12.97 28.19 15.54
C VAL A 125 -12.41 26.80 15.78
N PRO A 126 -12.83 25.79 15.00
CA PRO A 126 -12.38 24.43 15.22
C PRO A 126 -10.86 24.33 15.05
N SER A 127 -10.25 23.45 15.83
CA SER A 127 -8.89 23.00 15.58
C SER A 127 -8.79 22.41 14.17
N LYS A 128 -7.57 22.45 13.59
CA LYS A 128 -7.25 21.79 12.33
C LYS A 128 -7.82 20.36 12.35
N PRO A 129 -8.46 19.88 11.27
CA PRO A 129 -9.09 18.57 11.27
C PRO A 129 -8.03 17.52 11.54
N LYS A 130 -8.39 16.49 12.31
CA LYS A 130 -7.49 15.36 12.59
C LYS A 130 -7.20 14.64 11.27
N THR A 131 -5.94 14.70 10.84
CA THR A 131 -5.44 14.01 9.64
C THR A 131 -4.69 12.73 10.00
N ALA A 132 -4.27 12.60 11.25
CA ALA A 132 -3.66 11.39 11.79
C ALA A 132 -4.40 11.02 13.08
N LEU A 133 -4.64 9.73 13.28
CA LEU A 133 -5.29 9.19 14.45
C LEU A 133 -4.53 7.93 14.86
N VAL A 134 -4.13 7.90 16.12
CA VAL A 134 -3.66 6.70 16.80
C VAL A 134 -4.78 6.26 17.72
N VAL A 135 -5.12 4.98 17.66
CA VAL A 135 -6.17 4.34 18.44
C VAL A 135 -5.50 3.35 19.36
N ASP A 136 -5.59 3.61 20.67
CA ASP A 136 -4.89 2.82 21.69
C ASP A 136 -5.81 1.79 22.38
N SER A 137 -7.12 1.81 22.07
CA SER A 137 -8.08 0.86 22.64
C SER A 137 -9.08 0.34 21.62
N LEU A 138 -9.49 -0.92 21.79
CA LEU A 138 -10.50 -1.55 20.94
C LEU A 138 -11.83 -0.79 20.96
N LYS A 139 -12.21 -0.22 22.12
CA LYS A 139 -13.45 0.57 22.25
C LYS A 139 -13.43 1.82 21.38
N GLU A 140 -12.27 2.48 21.30
CA GLU A 140 -12.11 3.69 20.49
C GLU A 140 -12.13 3.43 18.99
N TYR A 141 -11.64 2.26 18.57
CA TYR A 141 -11.60 1.86 17.16
C TYR A 141 -12.99 1.80 16.52
N TRP A 142 -14.01 1.45 17.28
CA TRP A 142 -15.38 1.31 16.78
C TRP A 142 -16.15 2.63 16.69
N PHE A 143 -15.56 3.76 17.10
CA PHE A 143 -16.15 5.08 16.92
C PHE A 143 -16.03 5.60 15.48
N GLU A 144 -16.74 6.69 15.19
CA GLU A 144 -16.69 7.35 13.88
C GLU A 144 -15.33 7.98 13.61
N PHE A 145 -14.73 7.62 12.46
CA PHE A 145 -13.47 8.21 12.01
C PHE A 145 -13.69 9.52 11.24
N PRO A 146 -12.87 10.55 11.46
CA PRO A 146 -12.89 11.76 10.63
C PRO A 146 -12.61 11.42 9.17
N ARG A 147 -13.44 11.89 8.22
CA ARG A 147 -13.22 11.65 6.77
C ARG A 147 -11.92 12.30 6.23
N THR A 148 -11.34 13.21 6.99
CA THR A 148 -10.06 13.87 6.73
C THR A 148 -8.84 13.02 7.01
N LEU A 149 -9.05 11.80 7.51
CA LEU A 149 -7.95 10.97 7.97
C LEU A 149 -7.08 10.53 6.79
N VAL A 150 -5.79 10.79 6.93
CA VAL A 150 -4.71 10.40 6.02
C VAL A 150 -3.91 9.24 6.62
N SER A 151 -3.79 9.19 7.94
CA SER A 151 -3.08 8.13 8.68
C SER A 151 -3.95 7.58 9.80
N LEU A 152 -4.16 6.26 9.80
CA LEU A 152 -4.80 5.53 10.90
C LEU A 152 -3.81 4.50 11.44
N VAL A 153 -3.52 4.58 12.74
CA VAL A 153 -2.72 3.59 13.45
C VAL A 153 -3.59 2.99 14.54
N ALA A 154 -3.80 1.68 14.50
CA ALA A 154 -4.54 0.92 15.49
C ALA A 154 -3.77 -0.38 15.75
N SER A 155 -2.63 -0.25 16.43
CA SER A 155 -1.69 -1.34 16.68
C SER A 155 -1.86 -1.88 18.10
N ASN A 156 -1.78 -3.21 18.27
CA ASN A 156 -1.83 -3.85 19.58
C ASN A 156 -3.10 -3.56 20.38
N ILE A 157 -4.26 -3.65 19.73
CA ILE A 157 -5.57 -3.45 20.37
C ILE A 157 -6.44 -4.72 20.38
N GLY A 158 -5.91 -5.85 19.90
CA GLY A 158 -6.64 -7.12 19.83
C GLY A 158 -7.73 -7.13 18.75
N LEU A 159 -7.50 -6.42 17.64
CA LEU A 159 -8.46 -6.34 16.54
C LEU A 159 -8.53 -7.65 15.75
N ASP A 160 -9.73 -8.17 15.51
CA ASP A 160 -9.98 -9.37 14.70
C ASP A 160 -10.56 -9.04 13.31
N ASP A 161 -11.29 -7.94 13.18
CA ASP A 161 -11.87 -7.46 11.92
C ASP A 161 -11.69 -5.94 11.72
N ILE A 162 -11.65 -5.51 10.46
CA ILE A 162 -11.52 -4.10 10.10
C ILE A 162 -12.90 -3.45 10.02
N ALA A 163 -13.07 -2.37 10.78
CA ALA A 163 -14.34 -1.68 10.86
C ALA A 163 -14.82 -1.15 9.50
N ASN A 164 -16.09 -1.40 9.18
CA ASN A 164 -16.77 -0.80 8.01
C ASN A 164 -16.69 0.75 7.98
N LYS A 165 -16.37 1.39 9.11
CA LYS A 165 -16.12 2.83 9.24
C LYS A 165 -14.83 3.29 8.55
N VAL A 166 -13.90 2.38 8.22
CA VAL A 166 -12.70 2.68 7.43
C VAL A 166 -13.03 2.87 5.94
N ARG A 167 -14.08 2.20 5.44
CA ARG A 167 -14.53 2.26 4.04
C ARG A 167 -14.71 3.69 3.47
N PRO A 168 -15.32 4.68 4.16
CA PRO A 168 -15.50 6.03 3.65
C PRO A 168 -14.23 6.90 3.66
N LEU A 169 -13.08 6.42 4.15
CA LEU A 169 -11.85 7.21 4.32
C LEU A 169 -11.06 7.36 3.00
N LEU A 170 -11.63 8.11 2.06
CA LEU A 170 -11.05 8.30 0.70
C LEU A 170 -9.71 9.07 0.69
N GLN A 171 -9.34 9.70 1.81
CA GLN A 171 -8.07 10.39 1.97
C GLN A 171 -7.01 9.54 2.67
N LEU A 172 -7.35 8.33 3.11
CA LEU A 172 -6.43 7.45 3.83
C LEU A 172 -5.27 7.05 2.90
N ARG A 173 -4.06 7.15 3.43
CA ARG A 173 -2.80 6.82 2.75
C ARG A 173 -2.01 5.81 3.57
N VAL A 174 -1.98 5.98 4.88
CA VAL A 174 -1.28 5.09 5.81
C VAL A 174 -2.30 4.39 6.69
N LEU A 175 -2.25 3.06 6.68
CA LEU A 175 -3.05 2.22 7.57
C LEU A 175 -2.13 1.23 8.27
N ASP A 176 -2.01 1.37 9.58
CA ASP A 176 -1.27 0.45 10.44
C ASP A 176 -2.24 -0.27 11.38
N LEU A 177 -2.32 -1.59 11.20
CA LEU A 177 -3.11 -2.53 11.99
C LEU A 177 -2.21 -3.64 12.56
N SER A 178 -0.94 -3.34 12.78
CA SER A 178 0.04 -4.31 13.27
C SER A 178 -0.28 -4.82 14.67
N LYS A 179 0.24 -6.01 15.02
CA LYS A 179 0.12 -6.59 16.37
C LYS A 179 -1.32 -6.83 16.80
N ASN A 180 -2.16 -7.30 15.89
CA ASN A 180 -3.56 -7.63 16.17
C ASN A 180 -3.79 -9.12 15.90
N ILE A 181 -5.05 -9.56 15.83
CA ILE A 181 -5.44 -10.94 15.59
C ILE A 181 -6.25 -11.07 14.28
N ILE A 182 -5.95 -10.22 13.31
CA ILE A 182 -6.67 -10.15 12.03
C ILE A 182 -6.31 -11.37 11.19
N SER A 183 -7.32 -12.17 10.86
CA SER A 183 -7.15 -13.38 10.02
C SER A 183 -7.50 -13.15 8.55
N GLU A 184 -8.29 -12.12 8.24
CA GLU A 184 -8.70 -11.75 6.89
C GLU A 184 -8.83 -10.23 6.71
N LEU A 185 -8.74 -9.77 5.46
CA LEU A 185 -8.91 -8.36 5.11
C LEU A 185 -10.15 -8.19 4.22
N PRO A 186 -11.03 -7.22 4.49
CA PRO A 186 -12.27 -7.08 3.76
C PRO A 186 -12.04 -6.53 2.35
N GLU A 187 -12.87 -6.96 1.40
CA GLU A 187 -12.70 -6.63 -0.01
C GLU A 187 -12.71 -5.11 -0.30
N TYR A 188 -13.47 -4.34 0.48
CA TYR A 188 -13.57 -2.89 0.29
C TYR A 188 -12.25 -2.16 0.55
N LEU A 189 -11.30 -2.77 1.28
CA LEU A 189 -9.98 -2.21 1.53
C LEU A 189 -9.27 -1.87 0.21
N GLY A 190 -9.49 -2.67 -0.83
CA GLY A 190 -8.92 -2.45 -2.15
C GLY A 190 -9.43 -1.18 -2.88
N ASN A 191 -10.50 -0.56 -2.39
CA ASN A 191 -11.01 0.71 -2.93
C ASN A 191 -10.33 1.93 -2.31
N LEU A 192 -9.62 1.75 -1.19
CA LEU A 192 -8.91 2.83 -0.54
C LEU A 192 -7.60 3.15 -1.27
N PRO A 193 -7.26 4.43 -1.46
CA PRO A 193 -6.02 4.84 -2.11
C PRO A 193 -4.81 4.78 -1.15
N LEU A 194 -4.59 3.62 -0.52
CA LEU A 194 -3.50 3.42 0.44
C LEU A 194 -2.15 3.45 -0.25
N SER A 195 -1.20 4.20 0.31
CA SER A 195 0.23 4.16 -0.06
C SER A 195 1.02 3.21 0.82
N GLU A 196 0.64 3.06 2.08
CA GLU A 196 1.29 2.17 3.05
C GLU A 196 0.24 1.35 3.80
N LEU A 197 0.42 0.03 3.80
CA LEU A 197 -0.39 -0.90 4.57
C LEU A 197 0.52 -1.75 5.46
N ASN A 198 0.36 -1.61 6.77
CA ASN A 198 1.03 -2.44 7.76
C ASN A 198 0.02 -3.34 8.46
N VAL A 199 0.17 -4.64 8.27
CA VAL A 199 -0.62 -5.70 8.91
C VAL A 199 0.32 -6.76 9.51
N SER A 200 1.54 -6.37 9.91
CA SER A 200 2.50 -7.27 10.54
C SER A 200 2.02 -7.79 11.90
N GLN A 201 2.47 -8.97 12.33
CA GLN A 201 2.07 -9.58 13.61
C GLN A 201 0.55 -9.72 13.69
N ASN A 202 -0.03 -10.45 12.74
CA ASN A 202 -1.44 -10.80 12.67
C ASN A 202 -1.57 -12.30 12.35
N GLU A 203 -2.80 -12.75 12.12
CA GLU A 203 -3.16 -14.15 11.87
C GLU A 203 -3.41 -14.45 10.38
N LEU A 204 -2.88 -13.60 9.48
CA LEU A 204 -3.02 -13.79 8.04
C LEU A 204 -2.24 -15.03 7.60
N ASN A 205 -2.85 -15.83 6.73
CA ASN A 205 -2.25 -17.04 6.19
C ASN A 205 -2.57 -17.19 4.70
N TYR A 206 -2.05 -18.25 4.08
CA TYR A 206 -2.21 -18.45 2.64
C TYR A 206 -3.66 -18.73 2.20
N LYS A 207 -4.51 -19.21 3.12
CA LYS A 207 -5.95 -19.45 2.91
C LYS A 207 -6.82 -18.21 3.19
N SER A 208 -6.25 -17.16 3.81
CA SER A 208 -6.98 -15.92 4.07
C SER A 208 -7.60 -15.34 2.81
N ASN A 209 -8.67 -14.57 2.96
CA ASN A 209 -9.31 -13.91 1.85
C ASN A 209 -8.47 -12.73 1.31
N TRP A 210 -7.86 -12.93 0.14
CA TRP A 210 -7.03 -11.91 -0.53
C TRP A 210 -7.81 -11.10 -1.58
N ASN A 211 -9.14 -11.12 -1.60
CA ASN A 211 -9.96 -10.46 -2.63
C ASN A 211 -9.79 -8.95 -2.69
N TRP A 212 -9.42 -8.30 -1.59
CA TRP A 212 -9.12 -6.86 -1.58
C TRP A 212 -8.02 -6.49 -2.59
N MET A 213 -7.09 -7.41 -2.88
CA MET A 213 -6.04 -7.23 -3.88
C MET A 213 -6.55 -7.16 -5.32
N LYS A 214 -7.80 -7.57 -5.60
CA LYS A 214 -8.37 -7.57 -6.96
C LYS A 214 -8.65 -6.16 -7.47
N ARG A 215 -8.78 -5.17 -6.58
CA ARG A 215 -9.25 -3.82 -6.93
C ARG A 215 -8.11 -2.97 -7.51
N PRO A 216 -8.37 -2.20 -8.60
CA PRO A 216 -7.32 -1.45 -9.29
C PRO A 216 -6.84 -0.21 -8.54
N CYS A 217 -7.62 0.31 -7.59
CA CYS A 217 -7.24 1.50 -6.81
C CYS A 217 -6.00 1.20 -5.96
N ILE A 218 -6.06 0.17 -5.12
CA ILE A 218 -4.94 -0.21 -4.25
C ILE A 218 -3.72 -0.69 -5.04
N GLN A 219 -3.90 -1.43 -6.15
CA GLN A 219 -2.81 -1.88 -7.03
C GLN A 219 -1.96 -0.73 -7.59
N LYS A 220 -2.58 0.43 -7.84
CA LYS A 220 -1.92 1.62 -8.38
C LYS A 220 -1.38 2.56 -7.31
N THR A 221 -1.85 2.46 -6.07
CA THR A 221 -1.54 3.43 -5.02
C THR A 221 -0.58 2.89 -3.97
N LEU A 222 -0.57 1.57 -3.73
CA LEU A 222 0.22 0.96 -2.68
C LEU A 222 1.69 0.87 -3.07
N ASN A 223 2.54 1.54 -2.28
CA ASN A 223 3.99 1.54 -2.44
C ASN A 223 4.68 0.64 -1.41
N LYS A 224 4.13 0.58 -0.20
CA LYS A 224 4.70 -0.18 0.92
C LYS A 224 3.69 -1.16 1.50
N LEU A 225 4.09 -2.43 1.56
CA LEU A 225 3.31 -3.50 2.17
C LEU A 225 4.15 -4.23 3.22
N VAL A 226 3.68 -4.21 4.46
CA VAL A 226 4.33 -4.87 5.59
C VAL A 226 3.45 -6.02 6.07
N LEU A 227 3.94 -7.24 5.90
CA LEU A 227 3.27 -8.50 6.21
C LEU A 227 4.10 -9.41 7.15
N ASN A 228 5.13 -8.84 7.79
CA ASN A 228 6.02 -9.55 8.72
C ASN A 228 5.25 -10.34 9.78
N GLN A 229 5.79 -11.48 10.21
CA GLN A 229 5.28 -12.24 11.36
C GLN A 229 3.79 -12.58 11.24
N ASN A 230 3.40 -13.08 10.06
CA ASN A 230 2.11 -13.70 9.79
C ASN A 230 2.34 -15.20 9.51
N LYS A 231 1.29 -16.00 9.31
CA LYS A 231 1.37 -17.45 9.08
C LYS A 231 1.29 -17.80 7.58
N MET A 232 2.11 -17.13 6.77
CA MET A 232 2.06 -17.25 5.30
C MET A 232 3.10 -18.25 4.77
N ILE A 233 2.67 -19.49 4.53
CA ILE A 233 3.52 -20.51 3.89
C ILE A 233 3.84 -20.15 2.42
N LYS A 234 2.95 -19.39 1.78
CA LYS A 234 3.06 -18.91 0.39
C LYS A 234 2.53 -17.48 0.25
N LEU A 235 3.01 -16.78 -0.77
CA LEU A 235 2.46 -15.48 -1.15
C LEU A 235 1.13 -15.61 -1.91
N PRO A 236 0.18 -14.70 -1.69
CA PRO A 236 -1.08 -14.70 -2.41
C PRO A 236 -0.85 -14.43 -3.90
N PRO A 237 -1.43 -15.23 -4.82
CA PRO A 237 -1.21 -15.07 -6.25
C PRO A 237 -1.53 -13.67 -6.76
N LEU A 238 -2.52 -12.98 -6.21
CA LEU A 238 -2.92 -11.65 -6.68
C LEU A 238 -1.88 -10.55 -6.45
N LEU A 239 -0.85 -10.82 -5.63
CA LEU A 239 0.17 -9.83 -5.30
C LEU A 239 0.99 -9.42 -6.53
N TYR A 240 1.09 -10.23 -7.58
CA TYR A 240 1.81 -9.86 -8.83
C TYR A 240 1.29 -8.57 -9.48
N LYS A 241 0.05 -8.15 -9.20
CA LYS A 241 -0.58 -6.95 -9.79
C LYS A 241 -0.09 -5.63 -9.21
N PHE A 242 0.66 -5.65 -8.11
CA PHE A 242 1.12 -4.44 -7.41
C PHE A 242 2.43 -3.90 -8.01
N HIS A 243 2.39 -3.47 -9.27
CA HIS A 243 3.57 -3.02 -10.01
C HIS A 243 4.22 -1.74 -9.43
N ASN A 244 3.48 -0.96 -8.64
CA ASN A 244 4.00 0.25 -7.99
C ASN A 244 4.67 -0.01 -6.62
N LEU A 245 4.69 -1.25 -6.16
CA LEU A 245 5.28 -1.59 -4.88
C LEU A 245 6.80 -1.33 -4.90
N THR A 246 7.27 -0.51 -3.95
CA THR A 246 8.69 -0.16 -3.76
C THR A 246 9.27 -0.86 -2.53
N GLU A 247 8.45 -1.16 -1.53
CA GLU A 247 8.87 -1.82 -0.30
C GLU A 247 7.94 -3.00 0.05
N LEU A 248 8.51 -4.18 0.20
CA LEU A 248 7.82 -5.40 0.59
C LEU A 248 8.54 -6.08 1.77
N TYR A 249 7.85 -6.19 2.90
CA TYR A 249 8.39 -6.84 4.09
C TYR A 249 7.57 -8.09 4.42
N LEU A 250 8.27 -9.22 4.46
CA LEU A 250 7.73 -10.57 4.64
C LEU A 250 8.57 -11.36 5.67
N SER A 251 9.24 -10.67 6.59
CA SER A 251 10.13 -11.28 7.57
C SER A 251 9.36 -12.14 8.56
N GLY A 252 9.85 -13.34 8.86
CA GLY A 252 9.26 -14.20 9.89
C GLY A 252 7.86 -14.71 9.55
N SER A 253 7.53 -14.86 8.27
CA SER A 253 6.18 -15.23 7.81
C SER A 253 6.01 -16.74 7.57
N HIS A 254 7.01 -17.58 7.90
CA HIS A 254 7.06 -19.02 7.58
C HIS A 254 6.96 -19.34 6.08
N LEU A 255 7.42 -18.42 5.22
CA LEU A 255 7.44 -18.67 3.78
C LEU A 255 8.42 -19.81 3.48
N VAL A 256 7.94 -20.82 2.75
CA VAL A 256 8.79 -21.95 2.32
C VAL A 256 9.26 -21.75 0.88
N THR A 257 8.46 -21.05 0.08
CA THR A 257 8.79 -20.71 -1.31
C THR A 257 8.33 -19.30 -1.64
N VAL A 258 9.02 -18.70 -2.60
CA VAL A 258 8.60 -17.45 -3.24
C VAL A 258 8.40 -17.71 -4.74
N PRO A 259 7.34 -17.17 -5.34
CA PRO A 259 7.03 -17.41 -6.75
C PRO A 259 7.94 -16.62 -7.68
N THR A 260 8.15 -17.15 -8.89
CA THR A 260 9.00 -16.51 -9.92
C THR A 260 8.51 -15.11 -10.29
N TRP A 261 7.19 -14.89 -10.26
CA TRP A 261 6.57 -13.60 -10.56
C TRP A 261 6.97 -12.48 -9.59
N LEU A 262 7.44 -12.80 -8.39
CA LEU A 262 7.88 -11.78 -7.42
C LEU A 262 9.01 -10.93 -8.00
N CYS A 263 9.89 -11.55 -8.77
CA CYS A 263 11.04 -10.87 -9.36
C CYS A 263 10.73 -10.24 -10.72
N THR A 264 9.81 -10.83 -11.48
CA THR A 264 9.47 -10.32 -12.81
C THR A 264 8.39 -9.23 -12.79
N SER A 265 7.50 -9.25 -11.79
CA SER A 265 6.35 -8.34 -11.72
C SER A 265 6.61 -7.06 -10.94
N PHE A 266 7.51 -7.10 -9.95
CA PHE A 266 7.85 -5.93 -9.12
C PHE A 266 9.06 -5.18 -9.66
N THR A 267 8.87 -4.55 -10.81
CA THR A 267 9.93 -3.79 -11.48
C THR A 267 10.39 -2.54 -10.72
N ASN A 268 9.56 -2.01 -9.82
CA ASN A 268 9.86 -0.83 -8.99
C ASN A 268 10.35 -1.16 -7.57
N LEU A 269 10.50 -2.45 -7.23
CA LEU A 269 10.85 -2.88 -5.88
C LEU A 269 12.29 -2.48 -5.52
N ARG A 270 12.43 -1.75 -4.42
CA ARG A 270 13.71 -1.28 -3.87
C ARG A 270 14.08 -1.97 -2.57
N VAL A 271 13.09 -2.34 -1.76
CA VAL A 271 13.30 -3.01 -0.47
C VAL A 271 12.52 -4.31 -0.45
N LEU A 272 13.21 -5.41 -0.20
CA LEU A 272 12.63 -6.73 -0.02
C LEU A 272 13.21 -7.39 1.24
N ASP A 273 12.34 -7.66 2.22
CA ASP A 273 12.72 -8.39 3.43
C ASP A 273 12.07 -9.75 3.47
N LEU A 274 12.90 -10.80 3.39
CA LEU A 274 12.53 -12.21 3.46
C LEU A 274 13.22 -12.91 4.64
N SER A 275 13.82 -12.17 5.57
CA SER A 275 14.55 -12.74 6.70
C SER A 275 13.64 -13.56 7.63
N GLY A 276 14.23 -14.51 8.38
CA GLY A 276 13.47 -15.33 9.34
C GLY A 276 12.38 -16.23 8.73
N ASN A 277 12.40 -16.46 7.41
CA ASN A 277 11.55 -17.47 6.76
C ASN A 277 12.25 -18.83 6.67
N GLU A 278 11.50 -19.87 6.33
CA GLU A 278 11.92 -21.28 6.28
C GLU A 278 12.19 -21.73 4.83
N MET A 279 12.75 -20.85 4.01
CA MET A 279 12.95 -21.13 2.60
C MET A 279 14.13 -22.08 2.38
N VAL A 280 13.91 -23.07 1.51
CA VAL A 280 14.95 -24.05 1.12
C VAL A 280 15.69 -23.58 -0.14
N PHE A 281 15.02 -22.83 -1.02
CA PHE A 281 15.60 -22.32 -2.27
C PHE A 281 15.01 -20.96 -2.65
N LEU A 282 15.74 -20.19 -3.46
CA LEU A 282 15.26 -18.98 -4.13
C LEU A 282 15.14 -19.26 -5.64
N PRO A 283 14.09 -18.75 -6.32
CA PRO A 283 13.92 -18.95 -7.75
C PRO A 283 15.02 -18.23 -8.53
N ALA A 284 15.41 -18.79 -9.67
CA ALA A 284 16.44 -18.21 -10.54
C ALA A 284 16.15 -16.76 -10.96
N SER A 285 14.87 -16.37 -11.05
CA SER A 285 14.47 -14.99 -11.35
C SER A 285 14.91 -13.96 -10.30
N PHE A 286 15.39 -14.37 -9.12
CA PHE A 286 16.03 -13.44 -8.17
C PHE A 286 17.26 -12.74 -8.76
N GLN A 287 17.92 -13.35 -9.75
CA GLN A 287 19.01 -12.71 -10.47
C GLN A 287 18.55 -11.49 -11.30
N ASP A 288 17.25 -11.42 -11.62
CA ASP A 288 16.66 -10.37 -12.44
C ASP A 288 16.18 -9.17 -11.62
N LEU A 289 16.31 -9.23 -10.28
CA LEU A 289 16.03 -8.12 -9.37
C LEU A 289 17.10 -7.01 -9.50
N ARG A 290 16.99 -6.20 -10.55
CA ARG A 290 17.98 -5.17 -10.89
C ARG A 290 17.83 -3.87 -10.11
N ASN A 291 16.66 -3.62 -9.51
CA ASN A 291 16.30 -2.33 -8.91
C ASN A 291 16.24 -2.36 -7.36
N ILE A 292 16.76 -3.41 -6.72
CA ILE A 292 16.74 -3.54 -5.27
C ILE A 292 17.92 -2.80 -4.63
N ASP A 293 17.60 -1.83 -3.77
CA ASP A 293 18.54 -1.09 -2.92
C ASP A 293 18.86 -1.88 -1.63
N ARG A 294 17.90 -2.63 -1.08
CA ARG A 294 18.05 -3.42 0.17
C ARG A 294 17.35 -4.78 0.07
N LEU A 295 18.11 -5.86 0.18
CA LEU A 295 17.64 -7.24 0.20
C LEU A 295 18.05 -7.93 1.50
N ASN A 296 17.09 -8.37 2.30
CA ASN A 296 17.33 -9.29 3.41
C ASN A 296 16.88 -10.70 2.98
N PRO A 297 17.80 -11.62 2.64
CA PRO A 297 17.44 -12.96 2.20
C PRO A 297 16.93 -13.84 3.38
N PRO A 298 16.19 -14.93 3.09
CA PRO A 298 15.82 -15.90 4.11
C PRO A 298 17.03 -16.61 4.71
N SER A 299 16.88 -17.10 5.94
CA SER A 299 17.79 -18.07 6.50
C SER A 299 17.50 -19.43 5.84
N MET A 300 18.43 -19.90 5.00
CA MET A 300 18.23 -21.14 4.26
C MET A 300 18.33 -22.33 5.22
N SER A 301 17.25 -23.09 5.38
CA SER A 301 17.26 -24.34 6.13
C SER A 301 17.98 -25.42 5.33
N GLN A 302 18.87 -26.17 5.98
CA GLN A 302 19.48 -27.37 5.40
C GLN A 302 18.48 -28.53 5.53
N SER A 303 17.43 -28.54 4.70
CA SER A 303 16.50 -29.67 4.62
C SER A 303 16.60 -30.32 3.24
N ASP A 304 16.93 -31.61 3.22
CA ASP A 304 16.95 -32.43 2.00
C ASP A 304 15.54 -32.79 1.49
N GLU A 305 14.49 -32.46 2.26
CA GLU A 305 13.10 -32.66 1.90
C GLU A 305 12.56 -31.47 1.09
N LEU A 306 11.84 -31.76 0.00
CA LEU A 306 11.16 -30.73 -0.78
C LEU A 306 10.09 -30.07 0.12
N PRO A 307 9.83 -28.76 -0.04
CA PRO A 307 8.70 -28.08 0.58
C PRO A 307 7.44 -28.93 0.45
N PHE A 308 6.92 -29.43 1.57
CA PHE A 308 5.62 -30.08 1.57
C PHE A 308 4.57 -29.02 1.23
N ASP A 309 4.04 -29.09 0.02
CA ASP A 309 2.90 -28.28 -0.39
C ASP A 309 1.63 -29.11 -0.13
N PRO A 310 0.84 -28.79 0.92
CA PRO A 310 -0.35 -29.57 1.29
C PRO A 310 -1.44 -29.57 0.21
N ASP A 311 -1.39 -28.63 -0.74
CA ASP A 311 -2.36 -28.52 -1.85
C ASP A 311 -1.74 -28.95 -3.21
N SER A 312 -0.49 -29.40 -3.23
CA SER A 312 0.18 -29.83 -4.47
C SER A 312 -0.18 -31.27 -4.83
N ARG A 313 -1.01 -31.41 -5.87
CA ARG A 313 -0.92 -32.56 -6.80
C ARG A 313 0.12 -32.34 -7.90
N ALA A 314 0.88 -31.25 -7.84
CA ALA A 314 1.89 -30.89 -8.82
C ALA A 314 3.19 -31.62 -8.47
N PHE A 315 3.49 -32.67 -9.25
CA PHE A 315 4.82 -33.24 -9.28
C PHE A 315 5.83 -32.13 -9.60
N PRO A 316 6.99 -32.08 -8.91
CA PRO A 316 8.05 -31.15 -9.29
C PRO A 316 8.39 -31.37 -10.77
N SER A 317 8.60 -30.29 -11.52
CA SER A 317 8.97 -30.43 -12.94
C SER A 317 10.27 -31.23 -13.05
N LEU A 318 10.48 -31.88 -14.20
CA LEU A 318 11.68 -32.67 -14.44
C LEU A 318 12.97 -31.84 -14.22
N LYS A 319 12.91 -30.53 -14.49
CA LYS A 319 13.98 -29.57 -14.17
C LYS A 319 14.25 -29.48 -12.66
N SER A 320 13.20 -29.37 -11.84
CA SER A 320 13.27 -29.31 -10.38
C SER A 320 13.74 -30.63 -9.75
N LEU A 321 13.43 -31.78 -10.37
CA LEU A 321 13.97 -33.07 -9.95
C LEU A 321 15.45 -33.24 -10.36
N ALA A 322 15.81 -32.90 -11.59
CA ALA A 322 17.19 -33.01 -12.07
C ALA A 322 18.14 -32.11 -11.27
N ALA A 323 17.67 -30.90 -10.94
CA ALA A 323 18.26 -29.97 -9.98
C ALA A 323 18.68 -30.61 -8.64
N LYS A 324 17.82 -31.48 -8.10
CA LYS A 324 17.97 -32.11 -6.78
C LYS A 324 18.79 -33.40 -6.81
N TYR A 325 18.66 -34.22 -7.85
CA TYR A 325 19.25 -35.57 -7.85
C TYR A 325 20.46 -35.71 -8.79
N VAL A 326 20.40 -35.13 -9.98
CA VAL A 326 21.43 -35.37 -11.02
C VAL A 326 22.68 -34.51 -10.80
N PHE A 327 22.48 -33.25 -10.43
CA PHE A 327 23.59 -32.29 -10.38
C PHE A 327 24.36 -32.31 -9.06
N PRO A 328 23.76 -32.52 -7.87
CA PRO A 328 24.49 -32.63 -6.61
C PRO A 328 25.48 -33.81 -6.59
N GLU A 329 25.11 -34.95 -7.15
CA GLU A 329 25.97 -36.16 -7.21
C GLU A 329 27.01 -36.14 -8.34
N ARG A 330 27.19 -35.02 -9.06
CA ARG A 330 28.06 -34.90 -10.24
C ARG A 330 27.79 -35.95 -11.32
N TYR A 331 26.55 -36.41 -11.47
CA TYR A 331 26.18 -37.28 -12.58
C TYR A 331 26.34 -36.52 -13.89
N LYS A 332 27.38 -36.86 -14.67
CA LYS A 332 27.52 -36.36 -16.04
C LYS A 332 26.52 -37.10 -16.91
N LEU A 333 25.38 -36.45 -17.17
CA LEU A 333 24.47 -36.89 -18.22
C LEU A 333 25.26 -36.97 -19.54
N SER A 334 25.33 -38.16 -20.11
CA SER A 334 26.00 -38.43 -21.39
C SER A 334 24.98 -38.78 -22.45
N ASN A 335 25.30 -38.56 -23.72
CA ASN A 335 24.46 -38.96 -24.86
C ASN A 335 24.15 -40.46 -24.91
N LYS A 336 24.82 -41.28 -24.10
CA LYS A 336 24.52 -42.73 -23.96
C LYS A 336 23.36 -43.02 -23.00
N SER A 337 23.03 -42.09 -22.10
CA SER A 337 22.05 -42.28 -21.02
C SER A 337 20.78 -41.45 -21.20
N CYS A 338 20.82 -40.40 -22.02
CA CYS A 338 19.75 -39.44 -22.19
C CYS A 338 19.84 -38.77 -23.58
N PRO A 339 18.72 -38.48 -24.26
CA PRO A 339 18.74 -37.73 -25.51
C PRO A 339 19.39 -36.35 -25.34
N GLU A 340 20.16 -35.92 -26.34
CA GLU A 340 20.91 -34.66 -26.31
C GLU A 340 20.02 -33.43 -26.15
N SER A 341 18.81 -33.45 -26.73
CA SER A 341 17.81 -32.39 -26.54
C SER A 341 17.36 -32.24 -25.08
N LEU A 342 17.24 -33.35 -24.35
CA LEU A 342 16.89 -33.36 -22.94
C LEU A 342 18.07 -32.93 -22.06
N ILE A 343 19.30 -33.31 -22.43
CA ILE A 343 20.52 -32.82 -21.80
C ILE A 343 20.62 -31.30 -21.92
N VAL A 344 20.45 -30.76 -23.12
CA VAL A 344 20.45 -29.31 -23.38
C VAL A 344 19.35 -28.60 -22.57
N TYR A 345 18.15 -29.16 -22.54
CA TYR A 345 17.03 -28.63 -21.74
C TYR A 345 17.34 -28.60 -20.24
N LEU A 346 17.91 -29.67 -19.67
CA LEU A 346 18.24 -29.76 -18.24
C LEU A 346 19.42 -28.86 -17.85
N TYR A 347 20.47 -28.76 -18.69
CA TYR A 347 21.62 -27.88 -18.45
C TYR A 347 21.29 -26.39 -18.66
N SER A 348 20.32 -26.05 -19.52
CA SER A 348 19.87 -24.66 -19.73
C SER A 348 19.27 -24.00 -18.48
N CYS A 349 18.96 -24.80 -17.45
CA CYS A 349 18.33 -24.35 -16.21
C CYS A 349 19.33 -24.11 -15.06
N ILE A 350 20.61 -24.42 -15.25
CA ILE A 350 21.63 -24.23 -14.21
C ILE A 350 22.22 -22.82 -14.35
N ASN A 351 21.69 -21.88 -13.56
CA ASN A 351 22.38 -20.62 -13.31
C ASN A 351 23.21 -20.73 -12.03
N TYR A 352 24.49 -20.40 -12.15
CA TYR A 352 25.43 -20.32 -11.04
C TYR A 352 25.34 -18.93 -10.42
N CYS A 353 25.10 -18.86 -9.11
CA CYS A 353 25.39 -17.67 -8.33
C CYS A 353 26.87 -17.29 -8.49
N LYS A 354 27.23 -16.00 -8.43
CA LYS A 354 28.64 -15.54 -8.34
C LYS A 354 29.43 -16.17 -7.17
N CYS A 355 28.71 -16.77 -6.22
CA CYS A 355 29.21 -17.54 -5.09
C CYS A 355 29.42 -19.05 -5.38
N GLY A 356 29.23 -19.51 -6.62
CA GLY A 356 29.41 -20.91 -7.03
C GLY A 356 28.25 -21.87 -6.68
N ARG A 357 27.20 -21.39 -6.00
CA ARG A 357 26.01 -22.19 -5.64
C ARG A 357 24.95 -22.17 -6.74
N ARG A 358 24.24 -23.28 -6.90
CA ARG A 358 23.25 -23.49 -7.98
C ARG A 358 21.89 -22.88 -7.62
N SER A 359 21.24 -22.27 -8.60
CA SER A 359 19.88 -21.74 -8.50
C SER A 359 18.92 -22.57 -9.36
N TYR A 360 17.64 -22.66 -8.96
CA TYR A 360 16.64 -23.52 -9.59
C TYR A 360 15.36 -22.75 -9.95
N THR A 361 14.69 -23.17 -11.03
CA THR A 361 13.39 -22.64 -11.47
C THR A 361 12.27 -23.57 -11.03
N LEU A 362 11.28 -23.07 -10.27
CA LEU A 362 9.95 -23.67 -10.28
C LEU A 362 9.16 -23.06 -11.43
N ASP A 363 8.90 -23.86 -12.46
CA ASP A 363 7.95 -23.50 -13.51
C ASP A 363 6.56 -23.34 -12.87
N SER A 364 5.98 -22.14 -12.93
CA SER A 364 4.61 -21.89 -12.50
C SER A 364 3.62 -22.32 -13.60
N PRO A 365 2.37 -22.70 -13.25
CA PRO A 365 1.39 -23.23 -14.19
C PRO A 365 0.71 -22.11 -14.99
N LEU A 366 1.42 -21.53 -15.95
CA LEU A 366 0.83 -20.64 -16.96
C LEU A 366 1.51 -20.89 -18.32
N ALA A 367 1.41 -22.11 -18.81
CA ALA A 367 1.47 -22.42 -20.24
C ALA A 367 0.89 -23.82 -20.44
N GLY A 368 -0.20 -23.90 -21.18
CA GLY A 368 -0.88 -25.15 -21.47
C GLY A 368 -0.05 -26.03 -22.39
N SER A 369 0.17 -27.27 -21.97
CA SER A 369 0.19 -28.45 -22.83
C SER A 369 0.26 -29.68 -21.93
N GLN A 370 -0.78 -30.52 -22.00
CA GLN A 370 -0.82 -31.85 -21.38
C GLN A 370 0.36 -32.69 -21.85
N LEU A 371 0.93 -33.52 -20.96
CA LEU A 371 1.45 -34.83 -21.32
C LEU A 371 1.32 -35.76 -20.10
N ARG A 372 0.60 -36.85 -20.32
CA ARG A 372 0.27 -37.93 -19.37
C ARG A 372 1.45 -38.90 -19.36
N LEU A 373 1.88 -39.38 -18.19
CA LEU A 373 2.82 -40.50 -18.09
C LEU A 373 2.23 -41.55 -17.15
N GLU A 374 1.87 -42.70 -17.75
CA GLU A 374 1.62 -43.94 -17.03
C GLU A 374 2.97 -44.53 -16.61
N ALA A 375 3.04 -45.02 -15.38
CA ALA A 375 4.22 -45.67 -14.82
C ALA A 375 4.06 -47.18 -14.90
N GLN A 376 5.06 -47.90 -15.42
CA GLN A 376 5.35 -49.28 -15.04
C GLN A 376 6.85 -49.58 -15.09
N GLY A 377 7.39 -50.04 -13.94
CA GLY A 377 8.27 -51.21 -13.84
C GLY A 377 9.80 -51.02 -13.87
N SER A 378 10.41 -51.14 -12.67
CA SER A 378 11.69 -51.80 -12.26
C SER A 378 12.95 -51.70 -13.16
N TRP A 379 14.18 -51.56 -12.63
CA TRP A 379 14.95 -52.57 -11.85
C TRP A 379 16.12 -51.97 -11.04
N PHE A 380 16.56 -52.77 -10.06
CA PHE A 380 17.53 -52.55 -8.97
C PHE A 380 19.02 -52.43 -9.37
N ASP A 381 19.72 -51.61 -8.56
CA ASP A 381 21.03 -51.68 -7.90
C ASP A 381 22.31 -52.18 -8.58
N THR A 382 23.42 -51.49 -8.26
CA THR A 382 24.58 -52.15 -7.62
C THR A 382 25.57 -51.16 -6.99
N PHE A 383 25.83 -51.38 -5.69
CA PHE A 383 26.96 -50.89 -4.86
C PHE A 383 26.92 -49.48 -4.25
N GLY A 384 26.45 -49.42 -3.01
CA GLY A 384 27.33 -49.09 -1.88
C GLY A 384 27.44 -47.62 -1.46
N SER A 385 26.60 -47.22 -0.51
CA SER A 385 26.87 -46.15 0.49
C SER A 385 28.18 -46.45 1.27
N PRO A 386 28.82 -45.54 2.06
CA PRO A 386 28.24 -44.33 2.68
C PRO A 386 29.22 -43.13 2.88
N CYS A 387 28.73 -42.10 3.60
CA CYS A 387 29.50 -41.11 4.39
C CYS A 387 30.22 -39.97 3.64
N ALA A 388 30.34 -38.74 4.15
CA ALA A 388 29.80 -38.07 5.33
C ALA A 388 30.21 -36.57 5.25
N ARG A 389 29.42 -35.72 5.92
CA ARG A 389 29.84 -34.62 6.83
C ARG A 389 30.73 -33.46 6.31
N VAL A 390 30.21 -32.24 6.46
CA VAL A 390 30.68 -31.13 7.37
C VAL A 390 31.62 -30.13 6.65
N TRP A 391 31.63 -28.78 6.77
CA TRP A 391 30.98 -27.71 7.56
C TRP A 391 31.20 -26.32 6.87
N ILE A 392 30.26 -25.36 7.14
CA ILE A 392 30.33 -23.90 7.50
C ILE A 392 31.40 -22.98 6.79
N LEU A 393 31.23 -21.71 6.36
CA LEU A 393 30.86 -20.42 7.02
C LEU A 393 31.02 -19.29 5.97
N TYR A 394 30.29 -18.16 6.05
CA TYR A 394 30.74 -16.93 5.36
C TYR A 394 30.35 -15.66 6.12
N GLN A 395 31.37 -14.90 6.54
CA GLN A 395 31.31 -13.48 6.89
C GLN A 395 31.54 -12.62 5.64
N PRO A 396 30.98 -11.39 5.57
CA PRO A 396 31.11 -10.53 4.39
C PRO A 396 32.31 -9.56 4.55
N CYS A 397 33.20 -9.52 3.55
CA CYS A 397 34.24 -8.51 3.46
C CYS A 397 33.83 -7.38 2.50
N LEU A 398 33.72 -6.17 3.07
CA LEU A 398 33.74 -4.90 2.38
C LEU A 398 35.07 -4.67 1.64
N SER A 399 34.95 -3.95 0.54
CA SER A 399 35.99 -3.33 -0.28
C SER A 399 37.32 -2.99 0.42
N ARG A 400 38.45 -3.36 -0.21
CA ARG A 400 39.57 -2.44 -0.44
C ARG A 400 40.56 -2.99 -1.47
N THR A 401 40.92 -2.10 -2.38
CA THR A 401 42.05 -2.11 -3.30
C THR A 401 43.37 -2.58 -2.67
N LYS A 402 44.09 -3.46 -3.38
CA LYS A 402 45.57 -3.41 -3.48
C LYS A 402 46.08 -4.29 -4.62
N GLN A 403 47.03 -3.72 -5.36
CA GLN A 403 47.85 -4.29 -6.42
C GLN A 403 48.76 -5.44 -5.95
N CYS A 404 49.49 -5.99 -6.93
CA CYS A 404 50.56 -7.00 -6.90
C CYS A 404 50.03 -8.42 -7.14
N GLY A 405 50.54 -9.19 -8.09
CA GLY A 405 51.67 -9.02 -9.00
C GLY A 405 51.88 -10.38 -9.70
N ASP A 406 52.57 -10.34 -10.83
CA ASP A 406 53.03 -11.50 -11.59
C ASP A 406 53.55 -12.65 -10.71
N GLN A 407 53.30 -13.89 -11.14
CA GLN A 407 54.38 -14.77 -11.60
C GLN A 407 53.81 -16.06 -12.21
N SER A 408 54.15 -16.23 -13.48
CA SER A 408 54.41 -17.49 -14.17
C SER A 408 55.30 -18.44 -13.34
N VAL A 409 55.01 -19.74 -13.36
CA VAL A 409 55.67 -20.77 -14.19
C VAL A 409 54.70 -21.92 -14.40
#